data_AF-A0A5C4JHE7-F1
#
_entry.id   AF-A0A5C4JHE7-F1
#
_cell.length_a   1.000
_cell.length_b   1.000
_cell.length_c   1.000
_cell.angle_alpha   90.00
_cell.angle_beta   90.00
_cell.angle_gamma   90.00
#
_symmetry.space_group_name_H-M   'P 1'
#
loop_
_entity.id
_entity.type
_entity.pdbx_description
1 polymer ?
#
loop_
_entity_poly.entity_id
_entity_poly.type
_entity_poly.pdbx_seq_one_letter_code
_entity_poly.pdbx_strand_id
1 'polypeptide(L)'
;MPPRTSLPRRAAKSPTLRKLSVVIAIVLAYQIWLSVQAGGKVGPGVGADRDERGRFPVDVELGFAPERYHILRLQKHGRIAGTDGQVVHLRGVAPAGVDALAREYWIKHIEAPERGS
;
A
#
# COMPACT_ATOMS: atom_id res chain seq x y z
N MET A 1 -26.61 -52.90 8.22
CA MET A 1 -26.26 -51.62 7.56
C MET A 1 -25.69 -50.69 8.62
N PRO A 2 -24.37 -50.43 8.67
CA PRO A 2 -23.80 -49.60 9.72
C PRO A 2 -24.16 -48.11 9.49
N PRO A 3 -24.42 -47.32 10.55
CA PRO A 3 -24.79 -45.92 10.40
C PRO A 3 -23.58 -45.08 9.94
N ARG A 4 -23.76 -44.33 8.85
CA ARG A 4 -22.84 -43.26 8.41
C ARG A 4 -22.81 -42.18 9.48
N THR A 5 -21.85 -42.26 10.38
CA THR A 5 -21.64 -41.24 11.41
C THR A 5 -21.05 -40.00 10.74
N SER A 6 -21.79 -38.90 10.78
CA SER A 6 -21.35 -37.62 10.26
C SER A 6 -20.15 -37.13 11.10
N LEU A 7 -18.98 -37.08 10.46
CA LEU A 7 -17.71 -36.63 11.02
C LEU A 7 -17.57 -35.12 11.35
N PRO A 8 -18.43 -34.16 10.96
CA PRO A 8 -18.03 -32.75 11.03
C PRO A 8 -18.04 -32.16 12.44
N ARG A 9 -18.71 -32.80 13.43
CA ARG A 9 -18.87 -32.23 14.78
C ARG A 9 -17.75 -32.57 15.79
N ARG A 10 -16.90 -33.58 15.53
CA ARG A 10 -15.78 -33.92 16.45
C ARG A 10 -14.46 -33.23 16.13
N ALA A 11 -14.26 -32.76 14.90
CA ALA A 11 -13.04 -32.05 14.50
C ALA A 11 -12.91 -30.64 15.11
N ALA A 12 -14.04 -30.02 15.46
CA ALA A 12 -14.10 -28.64 15.98
C ALA A 12 -13.57 -28.47 17.43
N LYS A 13 -13.22 -29.54 18.15
CA LYS A 13 -12.73 -29.49 19.54
C LYS A 13 -11.22 -29.77 19.70
N SER A 14 -10.45 -29.82 18.61
CA SER A 14 -9.01 -30.04 18.71
C SER A 14 -8.29 -28.75 19.15
N PRO A 15 -7.49 -28.76 20.24
CA PRO A 15 -6.71 -27.60 20.67
C PRO A 15 -5.72 -27.13 19.59
N THR A 16 -5.30 -28.04 18.71
CA THR A 16 -4.46 -27.72 17.54
C THR A 16 -5.22 -26.87 16.53
N LEU A 17 -6.49 -27.18 16.26
CA LEU A 17 -7.32 -26.39 15.34
C LEU A 17 -7.56 -24.98 15.89
N ARG A 18 -7.75 -24.86 17.21
CA ARG A 18 -7.88 -23.56 17.90
C ARG A 18 -6.60 -22.73 17.80
N LYS A 19 -5.43 -23.33 18.03
CA LYS A 19 -4.14 -22.63 17.89
C LYS A 19 -3.92 -22.18 16.45
N LEU A 20 -4.18 -23.05 15.48
CA LEU A 20 -4.02 -22.74 14.06
C LEU A 20 -4.96 -21.61 13.62
N SER A 21 -6.22 -21.62 14.06
CA SER A 21 -7.17 -20.56 13.76
C SER A 21 -6.78 -19.21 14.39
N VAL A 22 -6.18 -19.21 15.58
CA VAL A 22 -5.60 -17.98 16.17
C VAL A 22 -4.45 -17.45 15.31
N VAL A 23 -3.54 -18.30 14.87
CA VAL A 23 -2.43 -17.89 13.98
C VAL A 23 -2.97 -17.33 12.67
N ILE A 24 -3.92 -18.02 12.04
CA ILE A 24 -4.58 -17.54 10.81
C ILE A 24 -5.25 -16.19 11.04
N ALA A 25 -5.96 -16.01 12.17
CA ALA A 25 -6.60 -14.74 12.50
C ALA A 25 -5.59 -13.60 12.66
N ILE A 26 -4.44 -13.85 13.31
CA ILE A 26 -3.35 -12.86 13.44
C ILE A 26 -2.77 -12.50 12.06
N VAL A 27 -2.52 -13.50 11.21
CA VAL A 27 -2.02 -13.26 9.85
C VAL A 27 -3.02 -12.44 9.04
N LEU A 28 -4.31 -12.76 9.10
CA LEU A 28 -5.36 -12.01 8.41
C LEU A 28 -5.48 -10.58 8.95
N ALA A 29 -5.45 -10.39 10.27
CA ALA A 29 -5.46 -9.07 10.88
C ALA A 29 -4.26 -8.23 10.42
N TYR A 30 -3.07 -8.84 10.33
CA TYR A 30 -1.88 -8.19 9.81
C TYR A 30 -2.00 -7.84 8.32
N GLN A 31 -2.56 -8.73 7.49
CA GLN A 31 -2.82 -8.44 6.07
C GLN A 31 -3.82 -7.30 5.88
N ILE A 32 -4.89 -7.27 6.67
CA ILE A 32 -5.87 -6.19 6.66
C ILE A 32 -5.20 -4.87 7.09
N TRP A 33 -4.42 -4.89 8.18
CA TRP A 33 -3.67 -3.73 8.64
C TRP A 33 -2.75 -3.17 7.55
N LEU A 34 -1.99 -4.03 6.87
CA LEU A 34 -1.13 -3.63 5.75
C LEU A 34 -1.94 -3.01 4.59
N SER A 35 -3.12 -3.55 4.31
CA SER A 35 -3.99 -3.06 3.24
C SER A 35 -4.58 -1.70 3.55
N VAL A 36 -5.02 -1.49 4.80
CA VAL A 36 -5.55 -0.19 5.28
C VAL A 36 -4.44 0.86 5.34
N GLN A 37 -3.25 0.49 5.83
CA GLN A 37 -2.10 1.39 5.89
C GLN A 37 -1.55 1.73 4.49
N ALA A 38 -1.61 0.83 3.51
CA ALA A 38 -1.20 1.13 2.14
C ALA A 38 -2.26 1.96 1.40
N GLY A 39 -3.54 1.63 1.56
CA GLY A 39 -4.65 2.34 0.93
C GLY A 39 -4.90 3.74 1.50
N GLY A 40 -4.72 3.93 2.81
CA GLY A 40 -4.90 5.24 3.48
C GLY A 40 -3.86 6.29 3.13
N LYS A 41 -2.76 5.90 2.46
CA LYS A 41 -1.71 6.83 2.02
C LYS A 41 -2.06 7.52 0.73
N VAL A 42 -2.90 6.92 -0.13
CA VAL A 42 -3.21 7.45 -1.46
C VAL A 42 -4.46 8.33 -1.39
N GLY A 43 -4.27 9.64 -1.61
CA GLY A 43 -5.33 10.63 -1.56
C GLY A 43 -6.34 10.49 -2.71
N PRO A 44 -7.57 11.02 -2.53
CA PRO A 44 -8.57 11.03 -3.58
C PRO A 44 -8.09 11.89 -4.76
N GLY A 45 -8.09 11.33 -5.98
CA GLY A 45 -7.69 12.05 -7.20
C GLY A 45 -6.33 11.65 -7.77
N VAL A 46 -5.54 10.84 -7.07
CA VAL A 46 -4.32 10.25 -7.61
C VAL A 46 -4.65 9.43 -8.86
N GLY A 47 -4.02 9.80 -9.99
CA GLY A 47 -4.28 9.17 -11.28
C GLY A 47 -5.50 9.69 -12.04
N ALA A 48 -6.06 10.85 -11.68
CA ALA A 48 -7.08 11.53 -12.47
C ALA A 48 -6.52 12.20 -13.72
N ASP A 49 -5.31 12.77 -13.65
CA ASP A 49 -4.65 13.48 -14.76
C ASP A 49 -3.63 12.57 -15.46
N ARG A 50 -4.14 11.60 -16.24
CA ARG A 50 -3.30 10.63 -16.96
C ARG A 50 -2.91 11.13 -18.34
N ASP A 51 -1.64 10.96 -18.67
CA ASP A 51 -1.12 11.14 -20.02
C ASP A 51 -1.54 9.99 -20.96
N GLU A 52 -1.22 10.12 -22.25
CA GLU A 52 -1.50 9.11 -23.29
C GLU A 52 -0.92 7.71 -22.98
N ARG A 53 0.09 7.64 -22.09
CA ARG A 53 0.75 6.41 -21.65
C ARG A 53 0.20 5.90 -20.32
N GLY A 54 -0.87 6.52 -19.80
CA GLY A 54 -1.52 6.17 -18.54
C GLY A 54 -0.73 6.58 -17.30
N ARG A 55 0.29 7.44 -17.43
CA ARG A 55 1.11 7.95 -16.32
C ARG A 55 0.60 9.30 -15.87
N PHE A 56 0.89 9.67 -14.63
CA PHE A 56 0.35 10.88 -14.03
C PHE A 56 1.33 11.48 -13.03
N PRO A 57 1.17 12.77 -12.69
CA PRO A 57 1.94 13.41 -11.64
C PRO A 57 1.43 13.02 -10.25
N VAL A 58 2.32 12.96 -9.26
CA VAL A 58 2.00 12.70 -7.86
C VAL A 58 2.91 13.50 -6.95
N ASP A 59 2.36 13.95 -5.83
CA ASP A 59 3.12 14.59 -4.75
C ASP A 59 3.27 13.59 -3.61
N VAL A 60 4.51 13.33 -3.21
CA VAL A 60 4.84 12.34 -2.18
C VAL A 60 5.31 13.05 -0.93
N GLU A 61 4.48 13.02 0.12
CA GLU A 61 4.82 13.56 1.43
C GLU A 61 5.60 12.52 2.25
N LEU A 62 6.77 12.93 2.72
CA LEU A 62 7.57 12.18 3.68
C LEU A 62 7.35 12.75 5.09
N GLY A 63 7.62 11.95 6.11
CA GLY A 63 7.56 12.45 7.49
C GLY A 63 8.75 13.31 7.95
N PHE A 64 9.69 13.57 7.04
CA PHE A 64 10.99 14.17 7.30
C PHE A 64 11.57 14.73 6.00
N ALA A 65 12.64 15.53 6.10
CA ALA A 65 13.31 16.09 4.93
C ALA A 65 13.96 14.98 4.07
N PRO A 66 13.68 14.89 2.77
CA PRO A 66 14.13 13.79 1.93
C PRO A 66 15.66 13.79 1.75
N GLU A 67 16.31 12.75 2.24
CA GLU A 67 17.73 12.50 1.96
C GLU A 67 17.95 11.85 0.58
N ARG A 68 19.21 11.82 0.13
CA ARG A 68 19.63 11.25 -1.16
C ARG A 68 19.08 9.84 -1.41
N TYR A 69 19.06 8.99 -0.39
CA TYR A 69 18.49 7.63 -0.52
C TYR A 69 17.02 7.65 -0.97
N HIS A 70 16.21 8.50 -0.35
CA HIS A 70 14.78 8.63 -0.64
C HIS A 70 14.57 9.13 -2.06
N ILE A 71 15.27 10.19 -2.46
CA ILE A 71 15.26 10.72 -3.83
C ILE A 71 15.62 9.62 -4.84
N LEU A 72 16.69 8.84 -4.59
CA LEU A 72 17.11 7.75 -5.47
C LEU A 72 16.11 6.58 -5.53
N ARG A 73 15.28 6.41 -4.50
CA ARG A 73 14.20 5.42 -4.48
C ARG A 73 13.00 5.92 -5.28
N LEU A 74 12.58 7.16 -5.04
CA LEU A 74 11.44 7.82 -5.69
C LEU A 74 11.65 7.94 -7.21
N GLN A 75 12.86 8.30 -7.65
CA GLN A 75 13.19 8.43 -9.07
C GLN A 75 13.04 7.12 -9.88
N LYS A 76 12.97 5.95 -9.23
CA LYS A 76 12.75 4.67 -9.94
C LYS A 76 11.32 4.55 -10.46
N HIS A 77 10.38 5.31 -9.88
CA HIS A 77 8.96 5.25 -10.18
C HIS A 77 8.47 6.45 -10.99
N GLY A 78 9.25 7.53 -11.09
CA GLY A 78 8.96 8.71 -11.89
C GLY A 78 10.14 9.67 -11.97
N ARG A 79 9.96 10.81 -12.64
CA ARG A 79 10.97 11.88 -12.69
C ARG A 79 10.71 12.86 -11.56
N ILE A 80 11.75 13.28 -10.85
CA ILE A 80 11.63 14.31 -9.82
C ILE A 80 11.50 15.68 -10.51
N ALA A 81 10.42 16.39 -10.22
CA ALA A 81 10.17 17.75 -10.68
C ALA A 81 10.63 18.81 -9.67
N GLY A 82 10.72 18.44 -8.39
CA GLY A 82 11.18 19.32 -7.33
C GLY A 82 10.95 18.69 -5.97
N THR A 83 11.39 19.41 -4.95
CA THR A 83 11.15 19.07 -3.55
C THR A 83 10.77 20.35 -2.82
N ASP A 84 9.66 20.32 -2.11
CA ASP A 84 9.23 21.40 -1.21
C ASP A 84 9.13 20.87 0.22
N GLY A 85 10.09 21.26 1.06
CA GLY A 85 10.18 20.79 2.44
C GLY A 85 10.25 19.26 2.55
N GLN A 86 9.12 18.64 2.94
CA GLN A 86 8.98 17.19 3.09
C GLN A 86 8.25 16.52 1.90
N VAL A 87 7.81 17.31 0.91
CA VAL A 87 7.08 16.84 -0.27
C VAL A 87 8.03 16.73 -1.45
N VAL A 88 7.98 15.60 -2.14
CA VAL A 88 8.72 15.37 -3.39
C VAL A 88 7.73 15.26 -4.54
N HIS A 89 7.88 16.16 -5.51
CA HIS A 89 7.03 16.20 -6.69
C HIS A 89 7.56 15.23 -7.75
N LEU A 90 6.72 14.27 -8.15
CA LEU A 90 7.05 13.27 -9.16
C LEU A 90 6.15 13.43 -10.39
N ARG A 91 6.74 13.23 -11.57
CA ARG A 91 6.05 13.28 -12.86
C ARG A 91 6.22 11.96 -13.61
N GLY A 92 5.18 11.58 -14.36
CA GLY A 92 5.22 10.38 -15.21
C GLY A 92 5.22 9.08 -14.42
N VAL A 93 4.56 9.07 -13.25
CA VAL A 93 4.43 7.87 -12.41
C VAL A 93 3.37 6.96 -13.00
N ALA A 94 3.68 5.67 -13.13
CA ALA A 94 2.72 4.65 -13.56
C ALA A 94 1.83 4.20 -12.38
N PRO A 95 0.61 3.67 -12.62
CA PRO A 95 -0.25 3.17 -11.55
C PRO A 95 0.47 2.18 -10.61
N ALA A 96 1.15 1.17 -11.16
CA ALA A 96 1.93 0.21 -10.37
C ALA A 96 3.12 0.85 -9.62
N GLY A 97 3.59 2.01 -10.08
CA GLY A 97 4.59 2.82 -9.39
C GLY A 97 4.02 3.45 -8.12
N VAL A 98 2.80 3.97 -8.16
CA VAL A 98 2.10 4.47 -6.96
C VAL A 98 1.91 3.35 -5.95
N ASP A 99 1.47 2.18 -6.39
CA ASP A 99 1.31 1.02 -5.50
C ASP A 99 2.63 0.60 -4.84
N ALA A 100 3.74 0.71 -5.57
CA ALA A 100 5.07 0.43 -5.03
C ALA A 100 5.52 1.51 -4.02
N LEU A 101 5.23 2.78 -4.29
CA LEU A 101 5.51 3.89 -3.39
C LEU A 101 4.69 3.78 -2.09
N ALA A 102 3.38 3.51 -2.18
CA ALA A 102 2.50 3.41 -1.00
C ALA A 102 2.93 2.33 0.00
N ARG A 103 3.63 1.28 -0.47
CA ARG A 103 4.17 0.20 0.39
C ARG A 103 5.38 0.62 1.20
N GLU A 104 5.99 1.75 0.86
CA GLU A 104 7.20 2.22 1.52
C GLU A 104 6.84 2.87 2.85
N TYR A 105 7.48 2.43 3.94
CA TYR A 105 7.01 2.75 5.29
C TYR A 105 7.23 4.23 5.66
N TRP A 106 8.20 4.89 5.04
CA TRP A 106 8.53 6.30 5.28
C TRP A 106 7.66 7.30 4.50
N ILE A 107 6.88 6.82 3.53
CA ILE A 107 5.92 7.66 2.82
C ILE A 107 4.67 7.81 3.69
N LYS A 108 4.31 9.06 3.99
CA LYS A 108 3.12 9.42 4.77
C LYS A 108 1.89 9.49 3.89
N HIS A 109 1.93 10.29 2.84
CA HIS A 109 0.81 10.48 1.93
C HIS A 109 1.30 10.64 0.49
N ILE A 110 0.44 10.24 -0.45
CA ILE A 110 0.60 10.42 -1.88
C ILE A 110 -0.64 11.13 -2.37
N GLU A 111 -0.49 12.33 -2.88
CA GLU A 111 -1.59 13.17 -3.33
C GLU A 111 -1.49 13.46 -4.82
N ALA A 112 -2.63 13.82 -5.41
CA ALA A 112 -2.63 14.42 -6.74
C ALA A 112 -2.12 15.86 -6.59
N PRO A 113 -1.19 16.32 -7.44
CA PRO A 113 -0.69 17.68 -7.34
C PRO A 113 -1.83 18.67 -7.51
N GLU A 114 -1.83 19.72 -6.69
CA GLU A 114 -2.69 20.87 -6.94
C GLU A 114 -2.32 21.45 -8.31
N ARG A 115 -3.32 21.70 -9.17
CA ARG A 115 -3.08 22.23 -10.52
C ARG A 115 -2.44 23.62 -10.42
N GLY A 116 -1.11 23.73 -10.45
CA GLY A 116 -0.46 25.05 -10.48
C GLY A 116 1.00 25.18 -10.04
N SER A 117 1.84 24.14 -10.09
CA SER A 117 3.29 24.26 -9.82
C SER A 117 4.15 23.50 -10.83
#